data_AF-A0A3D0DLY9-F1
#
_entry.id   AF-A0A3D0DLY9-F1
#
_cell.length_a   1.000
_cell.length_b   1.000
_cell.length_c   1.000
_cell.angle_alpha   90.00
_cell.angle_beta   90.00
_cell.angle_gamma   90.00
#
_symmetry.space_group_name_H-M   'P 1'
#
loop_
_entity.id
_entity.type
_entity.pdbx_description
1 polymer ?
#
loop_
_entity_poly.entity_id
_entity_poly.type
_entity_poly.pdbx_seq_one_letter_code
_entity_poly.pdbx_strand_id
1 'polypeptide(L)'
;MIPQKQLSLADIFEDCQEIYDSDKPQFLTLLENHIDLDSIIPLSFINHFYASTGRPRKYSLSSMLWALIIQRIFSIPTDSLLLVFLNYSKHLREFCGFTKVPDASKITRFKQEFLPDLQQVF
;
A
#
# COMPACT_ATOMS: atom_id res chain seq x y z
N MET A 1 26.92 22.21 22.31
CA MET A 1 26.74 21.28 21.17
C MET A 1 25.89 20.13 21.66
N ILE A 2 24.71 19.91 21.08
CA ILE A 2 23.89 18.75 21.41
C ILE A 2 24.55 17.56 20.69
N PRO A 3 25.01 16.51 21.40
CA PRO A 3 25.52 15.33 20.73
C PRO A 3 24.39 14.72 19.91
N GLN A 4 24.56 14.63 18.59
CA GLN A 4 23.59 13.91 17.77
C GLN A 4 23.72 12.42 18.11
N LYS A 5 22.62 11.83 18.60
CA LYS A 5 22.53 10.39 18.78
C LYS A 5 22.63 9.76 17.39
N GLN A 6 23.80 9.22 17.06
CA GLN A 6 23.94 8.42 15.85
C GLN A 6 23.08 7.17 16.05
N LEU A 7 21.98 7.08 15.31
CA LEU A 7 21.10 5.92 15.33
C LEU A 7 21.72 4.84 14.43
N SER A 8 21.78 3.63 14.96
CA SER A 8 22.04 2.45 14.14
C SER A 8 20.77 2.05 13.39
N LEU A 9 20.92 1.21 12.36
CA LEU A 9 19.76 0.61 11.69
C LEU A 9 18.89 -0.21 12.64
N ALA A 10 19.49 -0.81 13.69
CA ALA A 10 18.75 -1.55 14.70
C ALA A 10 17.86 -0.63 15.54
N ASP A 11 18.37 0.54 15.94
CA ASP A 11 17.58 1.54 16.69
C ASP A 11 16.39 2.02 15.85
N ILE A 12 16.62 2.33 14.57
CA ILE A 12 15.55 2.78 13.66
C ILE A 12 14.49 1.68 13.48
N PHE A 13 14.93 0.43 13.35
CA PHE A 13 14.03 -0.71 13.20
C PHE A 13 13.19 -0.92 14.48
N GLU A 14 13.81 -0.83 15.65
CA GLU A 14 13.12 -0.95 16.94
C GLU A 14 12.08 0.15 17.13
N ASP A 15 12.43 1.41 16.81
CA ASP A 15 11.48 2.54 16.84
C ASP A 15 10.29 2.30 15.90
N CYS A 16 10.54 1.81 14.67
CA CYS A 16 9.48 1.47 13.72
C CYS A 16 8.58 0.35 14.23
N GLN A 17 9.17 -0.67 14.86
CA GLN A 17 8.46 -1.82 15.42
C GLN A 17 7.59 -1.39 16.60
N GLU A 18 8.09 -0.53 17.48
CA GLU A 18 7.33 0.01 18.60
C GLU A 18 6.10 0.77 18.12
N ILE A 19 6.24 1.63 17.09
CA ILE A 19 5.10 2.35 16.49
C ILE A 19 4.13 1.36 15.84
N TYR A 20 4.61 0.36 15.12
CA TYR A 20 3.76 -0.66 14.49
C TYR A 20 2.87 -1.41 15.49
N ASP A 21 3.44 -1.76 16.64
CA ASP A 21 2.73 -2.51 17.68
C ASP A 21 1.76 -1.62 18.47
N SER A 22 2.18 -0.39 18.81
CA SER A 22 1.43 0.53 19.66
C SER A 22 0.40 1.40 18.93
N ASP A 23 0.73 1.93 17.75
CA ASP A 23 -0.08 2.90 17.01
C ASP A 23 -0.02 2.65 15.48
N LYS A 24 -0.95 1.80 15.01
CA LYS A 24 -1.07 1.47 13.59
C LYS A 24 -1.41 2.68 12.71
N PRO A 25 -2.32 3.60 13.10
CA PRO A 25 -2.51 4.85 12.35
C PRO A 25 -1.23 5.67 12.20
N GLN A 26 -0.43 5.85 13.26
CA GLN A 26 0.84 6.55 13.17
C GLN A 26 1.83 5.82 12.24
N PHE A 27 1.86 4.48 12.31
CA PHE A 27 2.67 3.67 11.41
C PHE A 27 2.31 3.90 9.93
N LEU A 28 1.01 4.00 9.60
CA LEU A 28 0.58 4.34 8.23
C LEU A 28 1.09 5.71 7.79
N THR A 29 1.02 6.73 8.66
CA THR A 29 1.58 8.06 8.38
C THR A 29 3.08 8.01 8.13
N LEU A 30 3.81 7.14 8.85
CA LEU A 30 5.25 6.93 8.64
C LEU A 30 5.52 6.35 7.24
N LEU A 31 4.73 5.36 6.80
CA LEU A 31 4.82 4.83 5.44
C LEU A 31 4.55 5.91 4.39
N GLU A 32 3.50 6.72 4.56
CA GLU A 32 3.14 7.80 3.63
C GLU A 32 4.25 8.85 3.50
N ASN A 33 4.90 9.21 4.60
CA ASN A 33 5.95 10.22 4.62
C ASN A 33 7.28 9.76 4.00
N HIS A 34 7.56 8.46 4.03
CA HIS A 34 8.87 7.92 3.67
C HIS A 34 8.88 7.05 2.42
N ILE A 35 7.72 6.63 1.92
CA ILE A 35 7.60 5.84 0.69
C ILE A 35 6.92 6.69 -0.38
N ASP A 36 7.71 7.16 -1.34
CA ASP A 36 7.19 7.75 -2.58
C ASP A 36 6.83 6.62 -3.55
N LEU A 37 5.58 6.15 -3.49
CA LEU A 37 5.10 5.06 -4.34
C LEU A 37 5.19 5.41 -5.83
N ASP A 38 4.95 6.67 -6.21
CA ASP A 38 4.95 7.09 -7.62
C ASP A 38 6.37 7.03 -8.21
N SER A 39 7.41 7.22 -7.39
CA SER A 39 8.80 7.04 -7.81
C SER A 39 9.20 5.59 -8.12
N ILE A 40 8.46 4.62 -7.55
CA ILE A 40 8.79 3.19 -7.66
C ILE A 40 8.09 2.56 -8.86
N ILE A 41 6.92 3.08 -9.26
CA ILE A 41 6.11 2.48 -10.34
C ILE A 41 6.73 2.79 -11.71
N PRO A 42 7.08 1.76 -12.52
CA PRO A 42 7.55 1.96 -13.88
C PRO A 42 6.50 2.66 -14.76
N LEU A 43 6.94 3.56 -15.64
CA LEU A 43 6.08 4.22 -16.61
C LEU A 43 5.33 3.22 -17.51
N SER A 44 5.95 2.06 -17.82
CA SER A 44 5.31 0.97 -18.55
C SER A 44 4.04 0.48 -17.85
N PHE A 45 4.10 0.28 -16.53
CA PHE A 45 2.95 -0.15 -15.74
C PHE A 45 1.87 0.93 -15.69
N ILE A 46 2.25 2.20 -15.48
CA ILE A 46 1.28 3.31 -15.51
C ILE A 46 0.54 3.33 -16.85
N ASN A 47 1.26 3.24 -17.96
CA ASN A 47 0.68 3.23 -19.30
C ASN A 47 -0.22 2.01 -19.53
N HIS A 48 0.21 0.82 -19.11
CA HIS A 48 -0.59 -0.41 -19.21
C HIS A 48 -1.87 -0.31 -18.37
N PHE A 49 -1.76 0.17 -17.13
CA PHE A 49 -2.89 0.34 -16.23
C PHE A 49 -3.85 1.43 -16.69
N TYR A 50 -3.42 2.49 -17.37
CA TYR A 50 -4.33 3.53 -17.87
C TYR A 50 -4.68 3.40 -19.34
N ALA A 51 -4.23 2.34 -20.02
CA ALA A 51 -4.63 2.02 -21.38
C ALA A 51 -6.16 1.93 -21.50
N SER A 52 -6.70 2.42 -22.62
CA SER A 52 -8.14 2.47 -22.86
C SER A 52 -8.74 1.06 -22.88
N THR A 53 -9.63 0.78 -21.93
CA THR A 53 -10.34 -0.51 -21.81
C THR A 53 -11.84 -0.39 -22.07
N GLY A 54 -12.28 0.75 -22.64
CA GLY A 54 -13.69 1.03 -22.95
C GLY A 54 -14.58 1.29 -21.73
N ARG A 55 -14.04 1.22 -20.50
CA ARG A 55 -14.75 1.61 -19.26
C ARG A 55 -13.82 2.40 -18.35
N PRO A 56 -14.29 3.47 -17.70
CA PRO A 56 -13.46 4.21 -16.76
C PRO A 56 -13.11 3.31 -15.57
N ARG A 57 -11.83 3.32 -15.19
CA ARG A 57 -11.37 2.65 -13.97
C ARG A 57 -11.83 3.46 -12.76
N LYS A 58 -12.45 2.76 -11.80
CA LYS A 58 -12.99 3.38 -10.58
C LYS A 58 -11.93 3.62 -9.50
N TYR A 59 -10.88 2.81 -9.50
CA TYR A 59 -9.80 2.84 -8.51
C TYR A 59 -8.49 3.21 -9.22
N SER A 60 -7.67 4.04 -8.59
CA SER A 60 -6.36 4.42 -9.11
C SER A 60 -5.36 3.26 -8.98
N LEU A 61 -4.28 3.33 -9.76
CA LEU A 61 -3.17 2.37 -9.65
C LEU A 61 -2.57 2.39 -8.25
N SER A 62 -2.24 3.59 -7.75
CA SER A 62 -1.62 3.79 -6.44
C SER A 62 -2.49 3.22 -5.30
N SER A 63 -3.82 3.37 -5.36
CA SER A 63 -4.70 2.77 -4.36
C SER A 63 -4.67 1.24 -4.33
N MET A 64 -4.64 0.63 -5.51
CA MET A 64 -4.59 -0.82 -5.62
C MET A 64 -3.24 -1.36 -5.14
N LEU A 65 -2.13 -0.67 -5.46
CA LEU A 65 -0.80 -1.04 -5.02
C LEU A 65 -0.63 -0.89 -3.51
N TRP A 66 -1.08 0.23 -2.92
CA TRP A 66 -1.06 0.41 -1.47
C TRP A 66 -1.82 -0.69 -0.74
N ALA A 67 -2.97 -1.11 -1.27
CA ALA A 67 -3.73 -2.23 -0.71
C ALA A 67 -2.91 -3.52 -0.67
N LEU A 68 -2.12 -3.81 -1.72
CA LEU A 68 -1.25 -4.99 -1.77
C LEU A 68 -0.04 -4.87 -0.84
N ILE A 69 0.59 -3.69 -0.78
CA ILE A 69 1.72 -3.41 0.12
C ILE A 69 1.30 -3.60 1.57
N ILE A 70 0.19 -2.98 1.97
CA ILE A 70 -0.38 -3.11 3.30
C ILE A 70 -0.77 -4.56 3.62
N GLN A 71 -1.32 -5.29 2.65
CA GLN A 71 -1.62 -6.70 2.81
C GLN A 71 -0.37 -7.50 3.20
N ARG A 72 0.81 -7.16 2.63
CA ARG A 72 2.09 -7.79 2.96
C ARG A 72 2.66 -7.32 4.29
N ILE A 73 2.71 -6.01 4.52
CA ILE A 73 3.24 -5.43 5.75
C ILE A 73 2.49 -5.95 6.99
N PHE A 74 1.16 -5.93 6.98
CA PHE A 74 0.35 -6.44 8.09
C PHE A 74 0.17 -7.96 8.07
N SER A 75 0.87 -8.66 7.18
CA SER A 75 0.78 -10.12 7.06
C SER A 75 -0.66 -10.62 6.94
N ILE A 76 -1.52 -9.89 6.21
CA ILE A 76 -2.93 -10.23 6.03
C ILE A 76 -3.02 -11.41 5.04
N PRO A 77 -3.47 -12.60 5.49
CA PRO A 77 -3.33 -13.84 4.71
C PRO A 77 -4.21 -13.90 3.46
N THR A 78 -5.34 -13.19 3.42
CA THR A 78 -6.32 -13.33 2.33
C THR A 78 -6.90 -12.01 1.87
N ASP A 79 -7.34 -11.95 0.61
CA ASP A 79 -7.98 -10.77 0.03
C ASP A 79 -9.30 -10.47 0.72
N SER A 80 -10.04 -11.50 1.13
CA SER A 80 -11.30 -11.33 1.88
C SER A 80 -11.06 -10.61 3.21
N LEU A 81 -10.00 -10.98 3.93
CA LEU A 81 -9.65 -10.34 5.19
C LEU A 81 -9.13 -8.91 4.98
N LEU A 82 -8.36 -8.66 3.92
CA LEU A 82 -7.97 -7.30 3.52
C LEU A 82 -9.21 -6.42 3.30
N LEU A 83 -10.22 -6.93 2.60
CA LEU A 83 -11.46 -6.19 2.37
C LEU A 83 -12.23 -5.93 3.66
N VAL A 84 -12.24 -6.87 4.60
CA VAL A 84 -12.83 -6.64 5.94
C VAL A 84 -12.11 -5.48 6.62
N PHE A 85 -10.77 -5.47 6.65
CA PHE A 85 -10.01 -4.36 7.23
C PHE A 85 -10.29 -3.03 6.56
N LEU A 86 -10.35 -2.98 5.22
CA LEU A 86 -10.67 -1.75 4.48
C LEU A 86 -12.12 -1.26 4.71
N ASN A 87 -13.06 -2.15 5.03
CA ASN A 87 -14.43 -1.75 5.36
C ASN A 87 -14.53 -1.15 6.77
N TYR A 88 -13.85 -1.74 7.74
CA TYR A 88 -13.97 -1.33 9.15
C TYR A 88 -12.97 -0.26 9.58
N SER A 89 -11.78 -0.22 8.98
CA SER A 89 -10.76 0.79 9.30
C SER A 89 -10.82 1.95 8.31
N LYS A 90 -11.40 3.06 8.75
CA LYS A 90 -11.43 4.31 7.98
C LYS A 90 -10.01 4.80 7.67
N HIS A 91 -9.10 4.80 8.66
CA HIS A 91 -7.72 5.22 8.47
C HIS A 91 -7.01 4.40 7.39
N LEU A 92 -7.16 3.08 7.40
CA LEU A 92 -6.54 2.22 6.39
C LEU A 92 -7.12 2.47 5.00
N ARG A 93 -8.44 2.69 4.94
CA ARG A 93 -9.13 2.98 3.68
C ARG A 93 -8.69 4.32 3.08
N GLU A 94 -8.54 5.34 3.92
CA GLU A 94 -8.07 6.67 3.52
C GLU A 94 -6.60 6.66 3.13
N PHE A 95 -5.75 5.96 3.88
CA PHE A 95 -4.34 5.75 3.53
C PHE A 95 -4.18 5.12 2.14
N CYS A 96 -4.94 4.06 1.84
CA CYS A 96 -4.94 3.47 0.51
C CYS A 96 -5.64 4.35 -0.56
N GLY A 97 -6.24 5.49 -0.21
CA GLY A 97 -6.93 6.38 -1.16
C GLY A 97 -8.28 5.84 -1.69
N PHE A 98 -8.91 4.88 -1.02
CA PHE A 98 -10.21 4.34 -1.45
C PHE A 98 -11.37 5.20 -0.98
N THR A 99 -12.08 5.83 -1.91
CA THR A 99 -13.38 6.47 -1.62
C THR A 99 -14.50 5.45 -1.37
N LYS A 100 -14.40 4.28 -2.03
CA LYS A 100 -15.26 3.11 -1.81
C LYS A 100 -14.40 1.85 -1.85
N VAL A 101 -14.68 0.91 -0.96
CA VAL A 101 -13.92 -0.36 -0.89
C VAL A 101 -14.17 -1.19 -2.16
N PRO A 102 -13.12 -1.75 -2.80
CA PRO A 102 -13.26 -2.67 -3.92
C PRO A 102 -13.90 -4.00 -3.49
N ASP A 103 -14.60 -4.65 -4.42
CA ASP A 103 -15.07 -6.03 -4.20
C ASP A 103 -13.92 -7.03 -4.42
N ALA A 104 -14.06 -8.25 -3.91
CA ALA A 104 -13.02 -9.29 -4.01
C ALA A 104 -12.57 -9.54 -5.44
N SER A 105 -13.53 -9.58 -6.37
CA SER A 105 -13.25 -9.78 -7.80
C SER A 105 -12.35 -8.69 -8.40
N LYS A 106 -12.39 -7.45 -7.87
CA LYS A 106 -11.55 -6.35 -8.33
C LYS A 106 -10.09 -6.52 -7.92
N ILE A 107 -9.84 -6.93 -6.68
CA ILE A 107 -8.50 -7.23 -6.19
C ILE A 107 -7.91 -8.43 -6.94
N THR A 108 -8.68 -9.52 -7.06
CA THR A 108 -8.22 -10.72 -7.77
C THR A 108 -7.92 -10.42 -9.23
N ARG A 109 -8.80 -9.72 -9.93
CA ARG A 109 -8.58 -9.35 -11.34
C ARG A 109 -7.36 -8.46 -11.50
N PHE A 110 -7.15 -7.49 -10.61
CA PHE A 110 -5.96 -6.63 -10.66
C PHE A 110 -4.67 -7.44 -10.52
N LYS A 111 -4.60 -8.36 -9.54
CA LYS A 111 -3.44 -9.24 -9.35
C LYS A 111 -3.15 -10.12 -10.56
N GLN A 112 -4.19 -10.61 -11.22
CA GLN A 112 -4.06 -11.49 -12.38
C GLN A 112 -3.69 -10.72 -13.66
N GLU A 113 -4.39 -9.63 -13.95
CA GLU A 113 -4.26 -8.84 -15.17
C GLU A 113 -2.90 -8.13 -15.24
N PHE A 114 -2.39 -7.67 -14.09
CA PHE A 114 -1.14 -6.92 -13.99
C PHE A 114 -0.01 -7.72 -13.33
N LEU A 115 -0.09 -9.05 -13.29
CA LEU A 115 0.96 -9.89 -12.71
C LEU A 115 2.36 -9.58 -13.25
N PRO A 116 2.57 -9.42 -14.58
CA PRO A 116 3.90 -9.12 -15.12
C PRO A 116 4.41 -7.75 -14.68
N ASP A 117 3.52 -6.76 -14.57
CA ASP A 117 3.88 -5.42 -14.12
C ASP A 117 4.19 -5.40 -12.62
N LEU A 118 3.42 -6.14 -11.82
CA LEU A 118 3.65 -6.27 -10.37
C LEU A 118 5.01 -6.89 -10.06
N GLN A 119 5.48 -7.85 -10.86
CA GLN A 119 6.81 -8.45 -10.75
C GLN A 119 7.97 -7.50 -11.08
N GLN A 120 7.69 -6.37 -11.74
CA GLN A 120 8.70 -5.33 -12.00
C GLN A 120 8.81 -4.35 -10.83
N VAL A 121 7.80 -4.32 -9.95
CA VAL A 121 7.71 -3.41 -8.79
C VAL A 121 8.09 -4.10 -7.48
N PHE A 122 7.73 -5.38 -7.33
CA PHE A 122 7.91 -6.21 -6.13
C PHE A 122 8.71 -7.47 -6.44
#